data_AF-A0A845W7P6-F1
#
_entry.id   AF-A0A845W7P6-F1
#
_cell.length_a   1.000
_cell.length_b   1.000
_cell.length_c   1.000
_cell.angle_alpha   90.00
_cell.angle_beta   90.00
_cell.angle_gamma   90.00
#
_symmetry.space_group_name_H-M   'P 1'
#
loop_
_entity.id
_entity.type
_entity.pdbx_description
1 polymer ?
#
loop_
_entity_poly.entity_id
_entity_poly.type
_entity_poly.pdbx_seq_one_letter_code
_entity_poly.pdbx_strand_id
1 'polypeptide(L)'
;MPLNQKQTESIESIELSSGIRYGLSAVDGWLPLVEQPLFILVGLTGVGKSTLINALSDTELNFTLFPNRRTLTDKFIIPTVMQIDGA
;
A
#
# COMPACT_ATOMS: atom_id res chain seq x y z
N MET A 1 -10.28 33.81 -4.62
CA MET A 1 -10.77 32.65 -3.83
C MET A 1 -9.61 32.10 -3.03
N PRO A 2 -9.62 32.19 -1.69
CA PRO A 2 -8.61 31.51 -0.89
C PRO A 2 -8.91 30.00 -0.86
N LEU A 3 -7.88 29.19 -1.06
CA LEU A 3 -7.93 27.73 -0.96
C LEU A 3 -8.30 27.36 0.48
N ASN A 4 -9.47 26.74 0.67
CA ASN A 4 -10.04 26.43 1.97
C ASN A 4 -9.18 25.37 2.69
N GLN A 5 -8.44 25.80 3.73
CA GLN A 5 -7.54 25.00 4.57
C GLN A 5 -8.29 24.02 5.51
N LYS A 6 -9.41 23.44 5.08
CA LYS A 6 -10.33 22.67 5.93
C LYS A 6 -10.50 21.20 5.52
N GLN A 7 -9.51 20.64 4.83
CA GLN A 7 -9.44 19.20 4.51
C GLN A 7 -8.02 18.70 4.80
N THR A 8 -7.58 18.92 6.04
CA THR A 8 -6.51 18.11 6.64
C THR A 8 -7.18 17.27 7.72
N GLU A 9 -8.18 16.47 7.31
CA GLU A 9 -8.55 15.34 8.12
C GLU A 9 -7.31 14.45 8.17
N SER A 10 -6.75 14.33 9.38
CA SER A 10 -5.71 13.37 9.71
C SER A 10 -6.14 12.04 9.09
N ILE A 11 -5.47 11.61 8.02
CA ILE A 11 -5.83 10.34 7.37
C ILE A 11 -5.75 9.27 8.45
N GLU A 12 -6.91 8.76 8.84
CA GLU A 12 -7.03 7.66 9.76
C GLU A 12 -6.21 6.52 9.18
N SER A 13 -5.31 5.97 9.99
CA SER A 13 -4.35 5.02 9.49
C SER A 13 -5.01 3.69 9.16
N ILE A 14 -4.79 3.18 7.95
CA ILE A 14 -5.45 1.99 7.43
C ILE A 14 -4.40 0.90 7.18
N GLU A 15 -4.64 -0.29 7.71
CA GLU A 15 -3.84 -1.48 7.39
C GLU A 15 -4.20 -1.98 5.98
N LEU A 16 -3.21 -2.06 5.11
CA LEU A 16 -3.39 -2.47 3.71
C LEU A 16 -3.30 -4.00 3.55
N SER A 17 -2.40 -4.60 4.32
CA SER A 17 -2.17 -6.04 4.47
C SER A 17 -1.36 -6.27 5.75
N SER A 18 -1.22 -7.53 6.16
CA SER A 18 -0.39 -7.88 7.32
C SER A 18 1.02 -7.26 7.19
N GLY A 19 1.40 -6.47 8.18
CA GLY A 19 2.70 -5.80 8.22
C GLY A 19 2.86 -4.58 7.32
N ILE A 20 1.81 -4.10 6.64
CA ILE A 20 1.85 -2.89 5.80
C ILE A 20 0.68 -1.96 6.12
N ARG A 21 1.00 -0.71 6.44
CA ARG A 21 0.02 0.33 6.80
C ARG A 21 0.25 1.62 6.02
N TYR A 22 -0.82 2.33 5.73
CA TYR A 22 -0.80 3.68 5.16
C TYR A 22 -1.46 4.69 6.12
N GLY A 23 -0.86 5.87 6.27
CA GLY A 23 -1.40 6.93 7.12
C GLY A 23 -0.36 7.99 7.45
N LEU A 24 -0.81 9.13 7.97
CA LEU A 24 0.04 10.29 8.26
C LEU A 24 0.66 10.26 9.67
N SER A 25 0.17 9.39 10.55
CA SER A 25 0.62 9.34 11.95
C SER A 25 1.54 8.14 12.18
N ALA A 26 2.74 8.42 12.69
CA ALA A 26 3.62 7.42 13.28
C ALA A 26 2.93 6.89 14.54
N VAL A 27 2.22 5.78 14.39
CA VAL A 27 1.61 5.06 15.52
C VAL A 27 2.66 4.12 16.10
N ASP A 28 2.68 4.00 17.42
CA ASP A 28 3.63 3.14 18.14
C ASP A 28 3.70 1.74 17.52
N GLY A 29 4.91 1.23 17.33
CA GLY A 29 5.19 -0.09 16.78
C GLY A 29 5.26 -0.20 15.24
N TRP A 30 5.01 0.88 14.50
CA TRP A 30 5.20 0.92 13.04
C TRP A 30 6.45 1.70 12.65
N LEU A 31 7.23 1.17 11.70
CA LEU A 31 8.44 1.80 11.17
C LEU A 31 8.20 2.43 9.80
N PRO A 32 8.84 3.58 9.48
CA PRO A 32 8.75 4.18 8.16
C PRO A 32 9.28 3.25 7.06
N LEU A 33 8.58 3.19 5.91
CA LEU A 33 9.01 2.37 4.76
C LEU A 33 10.41 2.75 4.25
N VAL A 34 10.77 4.04 4.33
CA VAL A 34 12.07 4.55 3.90
C VAL A 34 13.24 4.04 4.75
N GLU A 35 12.96 3.50 5.94
CA GLU A 35 13.96 2.91 6.84
C GLU A 35 14.04 1.39 6.70
N GLN A 36 13.18 0.77 5.89
CA GLN A 36 13.17 -0.68 5.69
C GLN A 36 13.95 -1.07 4.43
N PRO A 37 14.61 -2.25 4.41
CA PRO A 37 15.19 -2.79 3.19
C PRO A 37 14.11 -3.03 2.14
N LEU A 38 14.17 -2.28 1.02
CA LEU A 38 13.21 -2.38 -0.07
C LEU A 38 13.83 -3.08 -1.28
N PHE A 39 13.17 -4.14 -1.76
CA PHE A 39 13.52 -4.80 -3.01
C PHE A 39 12.46 -4.52 -4.07
N ILE A 40 12.87 -3.91 -5.19
CA ILE A 40 11.98 -3.55 -6.30
C ILE A 40 12.36 -4.38 -7.53
N LEU A 41 11.45 -5.23 -7.98
CA LEU A 41 11.62 -6.02 -9.19
C LEU A 41 11.01 -5.31 -10.41
N VAL A 42 11.86 -4.88 -11.34
CA VAL A 42 11.46 -4.22 -12.60
C VAL A 42 11.81 -5.06 -13.82
N GLY A 43 11.09 -4.86 -14.92
CA GLY A 43 11.32 -5.58 -16.18
C GLY A 43 10.12 -5.51 -17.11
N LEU A 44 10.30 -5.92 -18.37
CA LEU A 44 9.25 -5.88 -19.40
C LEU A 44 8.07 -6.81 -19.09
N THR A 45 6.94 -6.62 -19.76
CA THR A 45 5.81 -7.56 -19.72
C THR A 45 6.25 -8.93 -20.25
N GLY A 46 5.80 -10.01 -19.61
CA GLY A 46 6.11 -11.38 -20.06
C GLY A 46 7.45 -11.95 -19.59
N VAL A 47 8.34 -11.17 -18.95
CA VAL A 47 9.66 -11.65 -18.48
C VAL A 47 9.62 -12.53 -17.22
N GLY A 48 8.43 -12.89 -16.72
CA GLY A 48 8.28 -13.80 -15.57
C GLY A 48 8.38 -13.17 -14.18
N LYS A 49 8.23 -11.84 -14.02
CA LYS A 49 8.27 -11.18 -12.68
C LYS A 49 7.27 -11.78 -11.68
N SER A 50 6.02 -11.98 -12.09
CA SER A 50 5.00 -12.57 -11.23
C SER A 50 5.34 -14.03 -10.88
N THR A 51 5.91 -14.77 -11.83
CA THR A 51 6.39 -16.14 -11.61
C THR A 51 7.52 -16.17 -10.58
N LEU A 52 8.48 -15.24 -10.66
CA LEU A 52 9.55 -15.11 -9.68
C LEU A 52 9.02 -14.76 -8.29
N ILE A 53 8.09 -13.82 -8.19
CA ILE A 53 7.48 -13.44 -6.90
C ILE A 53 6.78 -14.65 -6.24
N ASN A 54 6.05 -15.44 -7.03
CA ASN A 54 5.40 -16.66 -6.51
C ASN A 54 6.45 -17.66 -6.01
N ALA A 55 7.49 -17.93 -6.81
CA ALA A 55 8.57 -18.81 -6.41
C ALA A 55 9.31 -18.32 -5.14
N LEU A 56 9.52 -17.01 -4.99
CA LEU A 56 10.10 -16.43 -3.77
C LEU A 56 9.18 -16.62 -2.56
N SER A 57 7.87 -16.52 -2.75
CA SER A 57 6.88 -16.70 -1.68
C SER A 57 6.85 -18.13 -1.14
N ASP A 58 7.32 -19.10 -1.93
CA ASP A 58 7.46 -20.50 -1.53
C ASP A 58 8.79 -20.78 -0.82
N THR A 59 9.69 -19.80 -0.70
CA THR A 59 10.95 -19.94 0.05
C THR A 59 10.82 -19.53 1.51
N GLU A 60 11.79 -19.90 2.34
CA GLU A 60 11.89 -19.46 3.74
C GLU A 60 12.42 -18.01 3.89
N LEU A 61 12.48 -17.24 2.79
CA LEU A 61 12.89 -15.85 2.85
C LEU A 61 11.85 -15.02 3.61
N ASN A 62 12.33 -14.30 4.63
CA ASN A 62 11.49 -13.39 5.38
C ASN A 62 11.36 -12.05 4.63
N PHE A 63 10.32 -11.92 3.83
CA PHE A 63 9.95 -10.67 3.18
C PHE A 63 8.44 -10.45 3.23
N THR A 64 8.03 -9.19 3.16
CA THR A 64 6.62 -8.80 3.07
C THR A 64 6.32 -8.32 1.66
N LEU A 65 5.41 -8.99 0.97
CA LEU A 65 4.97 -8.57 -0.36
C LEU A 65 3.97 -7.42 -0.24
N PHE A 66 4.24 -6.32 -0.95
CA PHE A 66 3.31 -5.21 -1.03
C PHE A 66 2.05 -5.59 -1.82
N PRO A 67 0.86 -5.11 -1.39
CA PRO A 67 -0.37 -5.34 -2.13
C PRO A 67 -0.26 -4.71 -3.51
N ASN A 68 -0.69 -5.44 -4.53
CA ASN A 68 -0.67 -4.93 -5.89
C ASN A 68 -1.76 -3.85 -6.10
N ARG A 69 -1.67 -3.14 -7.23
CA ARG A 69 -2.63 -2.10 -7.60
C ARG A 69 -4.09 -2.57 -7.53
N ARG A 70 -4.39 -3.78 -8.00
CA ARG A 70 -5.78 -4.30 -8.04
C ARG A 70 -6.32 -4.53 -6.63
N THR A 71 -5.54 -5.15 -5.75
CA THR A 71 -5.93 -5.33 -4.34
C THR A 71 -6.18 -4.00 -3.66
N LEU A 72 -5.33 -2.99 -3.90
CA LEU A 72 -5.51 -1.64 -3.38
C LEU A 72 -6.78 -0.98 -3.94
N THR A 73 -7.01 -1.10 -5.24
CA THR A 73 -8.18 -0.52 -5.90
C THR A 73 -9.48 -1.10 -5.35
N ASP A 74 -9.58 -2.42 -5.30
CA ASP A 74 -10.80 -3.13 -4.92
C ASP A 74 -11.14 -2.92 -3.43
N LYS A 75 -10.13 -2.91 -2.55
CA LYS A 75 -10.33 -2.84 -1.10
C LYS A 75 -10.40 -1.43 -0.53
N PHE A 76 -9.75 -0.46 -1.17
CA PHE A 76 -9.61 0.89 -0.60
C PHE A 76 -10.09 1.97 -1.57
N ILE A 77 -9.57 2.01 -2.80
CA ILE A 77 -9.84 3.15 -3.70
C ILE A 77 -11.33 3.22 -4.08
N ILE A 78 -11.91 2.12 -4.57
CA ILE A 78 -13.32 2.11 -4.98
C ILE A 78 -14.24 2.43 -3.80
N PRO A 79 -14.15 1.76 -2.64
CA PRO A 79 -14.97 2.11 -1.48
C PRO A 79 -14.85 3.57 -1.04
N THR A 80 -13.63 4.11 -0.98
CA THR A 80 -13.41 5.51 -0.60
C THR A 80 -14.04 6.47 -1.60
N VAL A 81 -13.89 6.22 -2.91
CA VAL A 81 -14.51 7.09 -3.94
C VAL A 81 -16.03 7.02 -3.88
N MET A 82 -16.62 5.84 -3.70
CA MET A 82 -18.07 5.69 -3.59
C MET A 82 -18.66 6.39 -2.35
N GLN A 83 -17.92 6.44 -1.24
CA GLN A 83 -18.33 7.20 -0.06
C GLN A 83 -18.32 8.71 -0.30
N ILE A 84 -17.40 9.21 -1.14
CA ILE A 84 -17.30 10.63 -1.51
C ILE A 84 -18.41 11.01 -2.50
N ASP A 85 -18.69 10.17 -3.50
CA ASP A 85 -19.70 10.45 -4.53
C ASP A 85 -21.14 10.27 -4.03
N GLY A 86 -21.34 9.50 -2.95
CA GLY A 86 -22.64 9.27 -2.32
C GLY A 86 -23.07 10.33 -1.30
N ALA A 87 -22.29 11.42 -1.14
CA ALA A 87 -22.49 12.50 -0.18
C ALA A 87 -22.99 13.80 -0.84
#